data_AF-A0A9N8HRF5-F1
#
_entry.id   AF-A0A9N8HRF5-F1
#
_cell.length_a   1.000
_cell.length_b   1.000
_cell.length_c   1.000
_cell.angle_alpha   90.00
_cell.angle_beta   90.00
_cell.angle_gamma   90.00
#
_symmetry.space_group_name_H-M   'P 1'
#
loop_
_entity.id
_entity.type
_entity.pdbx_description
1 polymer ?
#
loop_
_entity_poly.entity_id
_entity_poly.type
_entity_poly.pdbx_seq_one_letter_code
_entity_poly.pdbx_strand_id
1 'polypeptide(L)'
;MGDDAEAAEAQELMNKLGIDYEVEDEDGSDEEMDPEEMAEKWRREVTITPDNCLDQVIIGTSDLDKAVEEFEKMSGVAPCVTTTFRGTGTKSARCAFEECAYVELVGPDEKQEQTDFSKALAALPAGELVACHYAVRLEESKDMEVRKGWSANGMEYDQITMVSKDKGMPWLWDMYFIKGDGLVPFLTDWSTHDSMHASARLPICGSLSGVKVSAPDDHVVHKLLKSPANMDLSTGSPKLEFTIDFKNGSSHTFSSSDPIGISYPEEGGIGS
;
A
#
# COMPACT_ATOMS: atom_id res chain seq x y z
N MET A 1 15.83 4.83 -27.72
CA MET A 1 15.08 6.09 -27.88
C MET A 1 13.81 6.12 -27.02
N GLY A 2 13.31 4.99 -26.49
CA GLY A 2 12.23 4.96 -25.47
C GLY A 2 12.75 5.14 -24.04
N ASP A 3 13.77 4.39 -23.65
CA ASP A 3 14.29 4.36 -22.26
C ASP A 3 14.76 5.72 -21.72
N ASP A 4 15.35 6.58 -22.57
CA ASP A 4 15.85 7.89 -22.14
C ASP A 4 14.73 8.88 -21.79
N ALA A 5 13.56 8.74 -22.40
CA ALA A 5 12.42 9.64 -22.17
C ALA A 5 11.68 9.27 -20.89
N GLU A 6 11.46 7.98 -20.66
CA GLU A 6 10.84 7.45 -19.44
C GLU A 6 11.74 7.68 -18.20
N ALA A 7 13.07 7.55 -18.36
CA ALA A 7 14.02 7.92 -17.32
C ALA A 7 14.01 9.42 -16.99
N ALA A 8 13.87 10.29 -17.99
CA ALA A 8 13.78 11.73 -17.77
C ALA A 8 12.46 12.14 -17.10
N GLU A 9 11.34 11.52 -17.49
CA GLU A 9 10.02 11.75 -16.91
C GLU A 9 9.96 11.25 -15.46
N ALA A 10 10.52 10.07 -15.18
CA ALA A 10 10.66 9.56 -13.82
C ALA A 10 11.57 10.43 -12.95
N GLN A 11 12.66 10.96 -13.50
CA GLN A 11 13.53 11.88 -12.78
C GLN A 11 12.84 13.22 -12.50
N GLU A 12 12.06 13.74 -13.46
CA GLU A 12 11.25 14.94 -13.25
C GLU A 12 10.16 14.70 -12.20
N LEU A 13 9.51 13.54 -12.22
CA LEU A 13 8.52 13.11 -11.23
C LEU A 13 9.14 12.94 -9.83
N MET A 14 10.32 12.32 -9.73
CA MET A 14 11.08 12.22 -8.47
C MET A 14 11.41 13.59 -7.88
N ASN A 15 11.89 14.51 -8.72
CA ASN A 15 12.19 15.89 -8.31
C ASN A 15 10.93 16.64 -7.88
N LYS A 16 9.82 16.44 -8.61
CA LYS A 16 8.50 17.03 -8.33
C LYS A 16 7.94 16.54 -7.00
N LEU A 17 7.94 15.22 -6.77
CA LEU A 17 7.45 14.60 -5.54
C LEU A 17 8.39 14.83 -4.33
N GLY A 18 9.49 15.56 -4.51
CA GLY A 18 10.47 15.81 -3.46
C GLY A 18 11.08 14.51 -2.93
N ILE A 19 11.13 13.46 -3.75
CA ILE A 19 11.79 12.19 -3.42
C ILE A 19 13.30 12.43 -3.60
N ASP A 20 13.85 13.26 -2.72
CA ASP A 20 15.26 13.19 -2.37
C ASP A 20 15.39 11.97 -1.47
N TYR A 21 16.04 10.93 -1.98
CA TYR A 21 16.69 9.96 -1.11
C TYR A 21 18.00 10.59 -0.59
N GLU A 22 17.92 11.78 0.00
CA GLU A 22 18.93 12.22 0.95
C GLU A 22 18.54 11.57 2.27
N VAL A 23 19.09 10.38 2.50
CA VAL A 23 19.28 9.89 3.86
C VAL A 23 20.17 10.95 4.50
N GLU A 24 19.64 11.74 5.44
CA GLU A 24 20.52 12.42 6.38
C GLU A 24 21.31 11.31 7.06
N ASP A 25 22.61 11.24 6.76
CA ASP A 25 23.59 10.48 7.51
C ASP A 25 23.58 11.02 8.95
N GLU A 26 22.60 10.62 9.77
CA GLU A 26 22.71 10.74 11.22
C GLU A 26 23.78 9.74 11.64
N ASP A 27 24.88 10.29 12.17
CA ASP A 27 26.05 9.61 12.68
C ASP A 27 25.73 8.79 13.94
N GLY A 28 24.94 7.74 13.80
CA GLY A 28 24.51 6.88 14.89
C GLY A 28 24.80 5.42 14.60
N SER A 29 25.83 4.87 15.27
CA SER A 29 26.19 3.46 15.23
C SER A 29 25.02 2.52 15.52
N ASP A 30 24.55 1.82 14.49
CA ASP A 30 24.24 0.39 14.45
C ASP A 30 24.20 0.01 12.95
N GLU A 31 24.68 -1.17 12.56
CA GLU A 31 24.87 -1.57 11.16
C GLU A 31 23.52 -1.73 10.41
N GLU A 32 22.87 -0.62 10.04
CA GLU A 32 21.74 -0.61 9.12
C GLU A 32 22.26 -0.85 7.70
N MET A 33 21.90 -2.01 7.15
CA MET A 33 22.32 -2.47 5.82
C MET A 33 21.71 -1.56 4.73
N ASP A 34 22.49 -1.25 3.69
CA ASP A 34 22.09 -0.39 2.56
C ASP A 34 20.70 -0.83 2.00
N PRO A 35 19.73 0.09 1.80
CA PRO A 35 18.44 -0.20 1.20
C PRO A 35 18.51 -1.01 -0.11
N GLU A 36 19.52 -0.80 -0.95
CA GLU A 36 19.73 -1.62 -2.16
C GLU A 36 20.14 -3.05 -1.81
N GLU A 37 21.03 -3.24 -0.84
CA GLU A 37 21.44 -4.56 -0.33
C GLU A 37 20.27 -5.29 0.35
N MET A 38 19.46 -4.58 1.15
CA MET A 38 18.23 -5.10 1.77
C MET A 38 17.23 -5.57 0.72
N ALA A 39 17.02 -4.78 -0.33
CA ALA A 39 16.07 -5.10 -1.37
C ALA A 39 16.60 -6.14 -2.37
N GLU A 40 17.92 -6.35 -2.46
CA GLU A 40 18.51 -7.49 -3.21
C GLU A 40 18.43 -8.80 -2.41
N LYS A 41 18.62 -8.74 -1.08
CA LYS A 41 18.51 -9.91 -0.18
C LYS A 41 17.19 -10.67 -0.34
N TRP A 42 16.10 -9.94 -0.57
CA TRP A 42 14.76 -10.51 -0.68
C TRP A 42 14.25 -10.61 -2.12
N ARG A 43 15.10 -10.31 -3.11
CA ARG A 43 14.68 -10.30 -4.52
C ARG A 43 14.19 -11.69 -4.95
N ARG A 44 13.01 -11.73 -5.57
CA ARG A 44 12.42 -12.92 -6.18
C ARG A 44 11.62 -12.57 -7.42
N GLU A 45 11.40 -13.56 -8.28
CA GLU A 45 10.43 -13.45 -9.36
C GLU A 45 9.01 -13.51 -8.80
N VAL A 46 8.16 -12.59 -9.25
CA VAL A 46 6.74 -12.53 -8.88
C VAL A 46 5.94 -12.29 -10.14
N THR A 47 4.90 -13.09 -10.36
CA THR A 47 3.96 -12.89 -11.46
C THR A 47 2.80 -12.03 -10.99
N ILE A 48 2.58 -10.90 -11.66
CA ILE A 48 1.49 -9.94 -11.38
C ILE A 48 0.20 -10.42 -12.07
N THR A 49 -0.23 -11.64 -11.76
CA THR A 49 -1.49 -12.20 -12.26
C THR A 49 -2.13 -13.03 -11.15
N PRO A 50 -3.46 -13.13 -11.08
CA PRO A 50 -4.45 -12.54 -12.00
C PRO A 50 -4.66 -11.03 -11.79
N ASP A 51 -5.34 -10.39 -12.74
CA ASP A 51 -5.90 -9.04 -12.59
C ASP A 51 -7.17 -9.05 -11.72
N ASN A 52 -7.64 -7.87 -11.29
CA ASN A 52 -8.75 -7.69 -10.34
C ASN A 52 -8.51 -8.56 -9.10
N CYS A 53 -7.34 -8.38 -8.48
CA CYS A 53 -6.80 -9.24 -7.43
C CYS A 53 -6.24 -8.39 -6.28
N LEU A 54 -6.36 -8.89 -5.05
CA LEU A 54 -5.77 -8.23 -3.89
C LEU A 54 -4.29 -7.88 -4.11
N ASP A 55 -3.95 -6.60 -3.88
CA ASP A 55 -2.60 -6.06 -3.99
C ASP A 55 -1.88 -6.06 -2.64
N GLN A 56 -2.51 -5.41 -1.66
CA GLN A 56 -2.01 -5.28 -0.32
C GLN A 56 -3.15 -5.15 0.69
N VAL A 57 -2.84 -5.52 1.94
CA VAL A 57 -3.65 -5.19 3.11
C VAL A 57 -2.89 -4.22 4.00
N ILE A 58 -3.62 -3.34 4.66
CA ILE A 58 -3.05 -2.26 5.47
C ILE A 58 -3.47 -2.42 6.92
N ILE A 59 -2.47 -2.48 7.79
CA ILE A 59 -2.63 -2.46 9.24
C ILE A 59 -2.32 -1.05 9.75
N GLY A 60 -3.30 -0.42 10.38
CA GLY A 60 -3.14 0.90 11.00
C GLY A 60 -2.70 0.76 12.45
N THR A 61 -1.87 1.70 12.89
CA THR A 61 -1.40 1.80 14.27
C THR A 61 -1.17 3.26 14.67
N SER A 62 -1.19 3.54 15.97
CA SER A 62 -0.79 4.85 16.52
C SER A 62 0.71 4.98 16.73
N ASP A 63 1.49 3.89 16.66
CA ASP A 63 2.94 3.87 16.88
C ASP A 63 3.59 2.80 15.99
N LEU A 64 4.21 3.23 14.88
CA LEU A 64 4.78 2.30 13.90
C LEU A 64 5.91 1.45 14.50
N ASP A 65 6.74 2.02 15.38
CA ASP A 65 7.92 1.34 15.88
C ASP A 65 7.50 0.19 16.80
N LYS A 66 6.50 0.44 17.67
CA LYS A 66 5.88 -0.64 18.46
C LYS A 66 5.14 -1.65 17.59
N ALA A 67 4.50 -1.22 16.51
CA ALA A 67 3.80 -2.12 15.61
C ALA A 67 4.75 -3.05 14.86
N VAL A 68 5.92 -2.56 14.44
CA VAL A 68 6.99 -3.37 13.85
C VAL A 68 7.47 -4.42 14.85
N GLU A 69 7.76 -4.02 16.10
CA GLU A 69 8.15 -4.97 17.14
C GLU A 69 7.08 -6.04 17.41
N GLU A 70 5.81 -5.64 17.50
CA GLU A 70 4.72 -6.57 17.77
C GLU A 70 4.49 -7.51 16.58
N PHE A 71 4.52 -6.98 15.36
CA PHE A 71 4.42 -7.80 14.16
C PHE A 71 5.58 -8.79 14.04
N GLU A 72 6.81 -8.38 14.38
CA GLU A 72 7.96 -9.29 14.42
C GLU A 72 7.78 -10.39 15.49
N LYS A 73 7.31 -10.04 16.69
CA LYS A 73 7.00 -11.02 17.74
C LYS A 73 5.93 -12.02 17.28
N MET A 74 4.91 -11.56 16.56
CA MET A 74 3.83 -12.40 16.02
C MET A 74 4.31 -13.30 14.87
N SER A 75 5.07 -12.75 13.93
CA SER A 75 5.39 -13.42 12.66
C SER A 75 6.76 -14.11 12.63
N GLY A 76 7.69 -13.71 13.50
CA GLY A 76 9.10 -14.05 13.44
C GLY A 76 9.87 -13.35 12.32
N VAL A 77 9.26 -12.35 11.66
CA VAL A 77 9.85 -11.61 10.53
C VAL A 77 9.68 -10.12 10.79
N ALA A 78 10.79 -9.39 10.87
CA ALA A 78 10.79 -7.94 10.94
C ALA A 78 10.33 -7.34 9.60
N PRO A 79 9.26 -6.51 9.59
CA PRO A 79 8.93 -5.67 8.45
C PRO A 79 10.08 -4.75 8.07
N CYS A 80 10.33 -4.61 6.77
CA CYS A 80 11.25 -3.58 6.28
C CYS A 80 10.57 -2.22 6.46
N VAL A 81 11.13 -1.36 7.31
CA VAL A 81 10.68 0.03 7.39
C VAL A 81 10.90 0.66 6.02
N THR A 82 9.82 1.19 5.45
CA THR A 82 9.80 1.80 4.13
C THR A 82 9.69 3.31 4.23
N THR A 83 9.99 3.95 3.09
CA THR A 83 10.01 5.39 2.91
C THR A 83 8.78 6.09 3.47
N THR A 84 9.01 7.26 4.05
CA THR A 84 8.00 8.26 4.37
C THR A 84 7.18 8.63 3.13
N PHE A 85 5.86 8.49 3.19
CA PHE A 85 5.00 8.95 2.11
C PHE A 85 4.76 10.46 2.30
N ARG A 86 5.50 11.29 1.56
CA ARG A 86 5.42 12.75 1.68
C ARG A 86 4.01 13.23 1.36
N GLY A 87 3.43 14.01 2.27
CA GLY A 87 2.10 14.60 2.11
C GLY A 87 0.96 13.82 2.75
N THR A 88 1.15 12.56 3.18
CA THR A 88 0.14 11.85 3.98
C THR A 88 0.35 12.02 5.48
N GLY A 89 1.52 12.51 5.92
CA GLY A 89 1.86 12.59 7.35
C GLY A 89 2.09 11.22 7.99
N THR A 90 2.41 10.20 7.19
CA THR A 90 2.57 8.81 7.66
C THR A 90 3.93 8.21 7.28
N LYS A 91 4.33 7.23 8.09
CA LYS A 91 5.45 6.30 7.82
C LYS A 91 4.89 4.88 7.71
N SER A 92 5.56 4.02 6.97
CA SER A 92 5.13 2.63 6.82
C SER A 92 6.26 1.61 6.89
N ALA A 93 5.90 0.36 7.16
CA ALA A 93 6.80 -0.79 7.12
C ALA A 93 6.10 -1.97 6.44
N ARG A 94 6.84 -2.79 5.68
CA ARG A 94 6.23 -3.79 4.78
C ARG A 94 6.85 -5.18 4.89
N CYS A 95 6.01 -6.19 4.68
CA CYS A 95 6.37 -7.59 4.48
C CYS A 95 5.59 -8.16 3.29
N ALA A 96 6.23 -9.00 2.48
CA ALA A 96 5.53 -9.75 1.44
C ALA A 96 4.77 -10.95 2.01
N PHE A 97 3.75 -11.38 1.28
CA PHE A 97 3.20 -12.72 1.39
C PHE A 97 3.88 -13.69 0.42
N GLU A 98 3.60 -14.99 0.54
CA GLU A 98 4.06 -15.98 -0.42
C GLU A 98 3.50 -15.69 -1.82
N GLU A 99 2.27 -15.20 -1.89
CA GLU A 99 1.61 -14.73 -3.11
C GLU A 99 2.15 -13.38 -3.61
N CYS A 100 1.69 -12.94 -4.78
CA CYS A 100 1.89 -11.57 -5.26
C CYS A 100 1.02 -10.59 -4.45
N ALA A 101 1.36 -10.39 -3.18
CA ALA A 101 0.73 -9.41 -2.31
C ALA A 101 1.65 -9.06 -1.13
N TYR A 102 1.33 -8.01 -0.38
CA TYR A 102 2.07 -7.65 0.83
C TYR A 102 1.16 -7.05 1.92
N VAL A 103 1.67 -7.04 3.15
CA VAL A 103 1.11 -6.27 4.25
C VAL A 103 1.92 -4.99 4.41
N GLU A 104 1.20 -3.89 4.64
CA GLU A 104 1.77 -2.59 4.99
C GLU A 104 1.26 -2.17 6.37
N LEU A 105 2.19 -1.98 7.31
CA LEU A 105 1.91 -1.33 8.59
C LEU A 105 2.07 0.17 8.40
N VAL A 106 1.07 0.95 8.81
CA VAL A 106 1.07 2.42 8.65
C VAL A 106 0.78 3.08 9.98
N GLY A 107 1.62 4.04 10.35
CA GLY A 107 1.44 4.89 11.52
C GLY A 107 1.71 6.36 11.22
N PRO A 108 1.37 7.26 12.15
CA PRO A 108 1.69 8.68 12.00
C PRO A 108 3.20 8.89 11.94
N ASP A 109 3.62 9.87 11.16
CA ASP A 109 5.00 10.35 11.11
C ASP A 109 5.08 11.73 11.77
N GLU A 110 5.68 11.78 12.95
CA GLU A 110 5.85 13.01 13.73
C GLU A 110 6.76 14.05 13.05
N LYS A 111 7.58 13.62 12.08
CA LYS A 111 8.47 14.51 11.32
C LYS A 111 7.75 15.25 10.18
N GLN A 112 6.49 14.91 9.90
CA GLN A 112 5.68 15.51 8.84
C GLN A 112 4.52 16.35 9.36
N GLU A 113 3.99 17.21 8.48
CA GLU A 113 2.71 17.86 8.72
C GLU A 113 1.59 16.81 8.84
N GLN A 114 0.75 16.98 9.86
CA GLN A 114 -0.29 16.02 10.19
C GLN A 114 -1.53 16.21 9.32
N THR A 115 -1.93 15.14 8.63
CA THR A 115 -3.15 15.09 7.81
C THR A 115 -4.32 14.53 8.62
N ASP A 116 -5.50 14.47 8.03
CA ASP A 116 -6.63 13.81 8.67
C ASP A 116 -6.41 12.30 8.77
N PHE A 117 -5.70 11.69 7.82
CA PHE A 117 -5.33 10.28 7.89
C PHE A 117 -4.33 10.02 9.02
N SER A 118 -3.26 10.81 9.15
CA SER A 118 -2.28 10.61 10.23
C SER A 118 -2.88 10.88 11.62
N LYS A 119 -3.79 11.85 11.74
CA LYS A 119 -4.56 12.08 12.98
C LYS A 119 -5.49 10.91 13.32
N ALA A 120 -6.15 10.32 12.33
CA ALA A 120 -7.00 9.15 12.54
C ALA A 120 -6.19 7.94 13.04
N LEU A 121 -5.00 7.72 12.46
CA LEU A 121 -4.06 6.70 12.94
C LEU A 121 -3.57 6.99 14.37
N ALA A 122 -3.20 8.23 14.67
CA ALA A 122 -2.77 8.64 16.00
C ALA A 122 -3.87 8.49 17.07
N ALA A 123 -5.14 8.50 16.68
CA ALA A 123 -6.29 8.28 17.55
C ALA A 123 -6.58 6.79 17.84
N LEU A 124 -5.92 5.86 17.13
CA LEU A 124 -6.04 4.44 17.43
C LEU A 124 -5.50 4.11 18.83
N PRO A 125 -6.12 3.15 19.54
CA PRO A 125 -5.64 2.77 20.87
C PRO A 125 -4.16 2.34 20.83
N ALA A 126 -3.41 2.76 21.85
CA ALA A 126 -1.98 2.52 21.91
C ALA A 126 -1.66 1.01 21.87
N GLY A 127 -0.81 0.62 20.91
CA GLY A 127 -0.38 -0.77 20.72
C GLY A 127 -1.36 -1.65 19.97
N GLU A 128 -2.48 -1.11 19.48
CA GLU A 128 -3.39 -1.88 18.62
C GLU A 128 -2.91 -1.91 17.16
N LEU A 129 -3.13 -3.07 16.53
CA LEU A 129 -2.94 -3.32 15.11
C LEU A 129 -4.32 -3.54 14.49
N VAL A 130 -4.82 -2.56 13.74
CA VAL A 130 -6.20 -2.56 13.24
C VAL A 130 -6.21 -2.74 11.73
N ALA A 131 -7.15 -3.55 11.21
CA ALA A 131 -7.38 -3.61 9.77
C ALA A 131 -7.86 -2.24 9.27
N CYS A 132 -6.96 -1.50 8.61
CA CYS A 132 -7.15 -0.09 8.30
C CYS A 132 -7.69 0.11 6.89
N HIS A 133 -7.12 -0.61 5.92
CA HIS A 133 -7.49 -0.48 4.51
C HIS A 133 -6.92 -1.63 3.67
N TYR A 134 -7.15 -1.61 2.36
CA TYR A 134 -6.62 -2.57 1.41
C TYR A 134 -6.57 -1.98 -0.01
N ALA A 135 -5.89 -2.67 -0.90
CA ALA A 135 -5.79 -2.28 -2.31
C ALA A 135 -6.03 -3.46 -3.24
N VAL A 136 -6.47 -3.15 -4.46
CA VAL A 136 -6.72 -4.14 -5.50
C VAL A 136 -5.96 -3.74 -6.77
N ARG A 137 -5.20 -4.69 -7.33
CA ARG A 137 -4.66 -4.56 -8.67
C ARG A 137 -5.80 -4.61 -9.66
N LEU A 138 -5.90 -3.58 -10.49
CA LEU A 138 -6.91 -3.52 -11.53
C LEU A 138 -6.30 -2.86 -12.78
N GLU A 139 -5.81 -3.67 -13.71
CA GLU A 139 -5.14 -3.23 -14.93
C GLU A 139 -6.02 -2.29 -15.76
N GLU A 140 -7.34 -2.52 -15.81
CA GLU A 140 -8.27 -1.67 -16.54
C GLU A 140 -8.36 -0.23 -15.99
N SER A 141 -7.84 0.03 -14.79
CA SER A 141 -7.77 1.39 -14.21
C SER A 141 -6.97 2.38 -15.05
N LYS A 142 -5.99 1.90 -15.84
CA LYS A 142 -5.20 2.75 -16.76
C LYS A 142 -6.05 3.31 -17.91
N ASP A 143 -7.13 2.60 -18.28
CA ASP A 143 -8.00 3.02 -19.38
C ASP A 143 -8.83 4.25 -18.99
N MET A 144 -8.67 5.33 -19.76
CA MET A 144 -9.40 6.58 -19.57
C MET A 144 -10.92 6.42 -19.69
N GLU A 145 -11.42 5.49 -20.50
CA GLU A 145 -12.86 5.25 -20.64
C GLU A 145 -13.44 4.55 -19.41
N VAL A 146 -12.68 3.65 -18.77
CA VAL A 146 -13.04 3.03 -17.49
C VAL A 146 -13.17 4.10 -16.41
N ARG A 147 -12.17 5.00 -16.33
CA ARG A 147 -12.16 6.12 -15.38
C ARG A 147 -13.27 7.13 -15.60
N LYS A 148 -13.59 7.45 -16.87
CA LYS A 148 -14.79 8.25 -17.19
C LYS A 148 -16.06 7.56 -16.75
N GLY A 149 -16.11 6.23 -16.87
CA GLY A 149 -17.17 5.39 -16.33
C GLY A 149 -17.34 5.56 -14.83
N TRP A 150 -16.25 5.64 -14.06
CA TRP A 150 -16.32 5.91 -12.62
C TRP A 150 -16.97 7.26 -12.33
N SER A 151 -16.48 8.34 -12.94
CA SER A 151 -17.03 9.68 -12.76
C SER A 151 -18.50 9.78 -13.17
N ALA A 152 -18.89 9.11 -14.27
CA ALA A 152 -20.29 9.05 -14.72
C ALA A 152 -21.21 8.32 -13.72
N ASN A 153 -20.65 7.47 -12.86
CA ASN A 153 -21.35 6.78 -11.78
C ASN A 153 -21.21 7.48 -10.42
N GLY A 154 -20.69 8.71 -10.39
CA GLY A 154 -20.52 9.50 -9.16
C GLY A 154 -19.34 9.07 -8.29
N MET A 155 -18.40 8.29 -8.84
CA MET A 155 -17.13 7.97 -8.19
C MET A 155 -16.10 9.02 -8.59
N GLU A 156 -15.80 9.93 -7.67
CA GLU A 156 -14.65 10.81 -7.78
C GLU A 156 -13.38 10.01 -7.48
N TYR A 157 -12.28 10.33 -8.16
CA TYR A 157 -11.01 9.68 -7.93
C TYR A 157 -9.84 10.64 -8.13
N ASP A 158 -8.74 10.38 -7.44
CA ASP A 158 -7.44 10.98 -7.67
C ASP A 158 -6.48 9.93 -8.25
N GLN A 159 -5.53 10.35 -9.09
CA GLN A 159 -4.49 9.48 -9.65
C GLN A 159 -3.11 10.01 -9.24
N ILE A 160 -2.24 9.10 -8.81
CA ILE A 160 -0.85 9.40 -8.48
C ILE A 160 0.04 8.33 -9.12
N THR A 161 1.04 8.76 -9.88
CA THR A 161 2.13 7.89 -10.31
C THR A 161 3.20 7.89 -9.23
N MET A 162 3.47 6.71 -8.69
CA MET A 162 4.53 6.48 -7.73
C MET A 162 5.83 6.17 -8.43
N VAL A 163 6.94 6.60 -7.80
CA VAL A 163 8.28 6.35 -8.30
C VAL A 163 9.20 5.88 -7.18
N SER A 164 10.01 4.88 -7.50
CA SER A 164 11.13 4.38 -6.72
C SER A 164 12.33 4.19 -7.63
N LYS A 165 13.48 3.79 -7.06
CA LYS A 165 14.66 3.40 -7.82
C LYS A 165 14.98 1.92 -7.59
N ASP A 166 15.36 1.21 -8.64
CA ASP A 166 15.96 -0.12 -8.58
C ASP A 166 17.23 -0.15 -9.43
N LYS A 167 18.40 -0.35 -8.80
CA LYS A 167 19.72 -0.36 -9.48
C LYS A 167 19.94 0.90 -10.33
N GLY A 168 19.51 2.05 -9.80
CA GLY A 168 19.55 3.35 -10.48
C GLY A 168 18.52 3.55 -11.60
N MET A 169 17.68 2.55 -11.92
CA MET A 169 16.58 2.70 -12.87
C MET A 169 15.29 3.09 -12.16
N PRO A 170 14.45 3.96 -12.75
CA PRO A 170 13.16 4.28 -12.18
C PRO A 170 12.25 3.05 -12.17
N TRP A 171 11.48 2.93 -11.10
CA TRP A 171 10.48 1.90 -10.90
C TRP A 171 9.14 2.60 -10.61
N LEU A 172 8.17 2.43 -11.51
CA LEU A 172 6.95 3.23 -11.54
C LEU A 172 5.71 2.36 -11.37
N TRP A 173 4.68 2.89 -10.71
CA TRP A 173 3.35 2.28 -10.71
C TRP A 173 2.29 3.35 -10.48
N ASP A 174 1.09 3.13 -11.00
CA ASP A 174 -0.03 4.04 -10.81
C ASP A 174 -0.90 3.60 -9.63
N MET A 175 -1.42 4.59 -8.90
CA MET A 175 -2.40 4.42 -7.84
C MET A 175 -3.61 5.30 -8.14
N TYR A 176 -4.81 4.75 -7.95
CA TYR A 176 -6.09 5.43 -8.14
C TYR A 176 -6.89 5.38 -6.84
N PHE A 177 -7.11 6.54 -6.23
CA PHE A 177 -7.84 6.68 -4.97
C PHE A 177 -9.28 7.06 -5.25
N ILE A 178 -10.20 6.09 -5.18
CA ILE A 178 -11.62 6.37 -5.29
C ILE A 178 -12.08 7.03 -3.98
N LYS A 179 -12.66 8.24 -4.05
CA LYS A 179 -13.17 8.92 -2.87
C LYS A 179 -14.32 8.12 -2.26
N GLY A 180 -14.20 7.78 -0.98
CA GLY A 180 -15.15 6.91 -0.28
C GLY A 180 -14.75 6.67 1.18
N ASP A 181 -15.43 5.72 1.83
CA ASP A 181 -15.05 5.23 3.15
C ASP A 181 -13.92 4.19 3.05
N GLY A 182 -13.44 3.68 4.19
CA GLY A 182 -12.33 2.72 4.21
C GLY A 182 -12.65 1.33 3.66
N LEU A 183 -13.88 1.06 3.22
CA LEU A 183 -14.22 -0.17 2.48
C LEU A 183 -14.00 -0.01 0.97
N VAL A 184 -13.81 1.21 0.46
CA VAL A 184 -13.52 1.45 -0.96
C VAL A 184 -12.01 1.37 -1.17
N PRO A 185 -11.47 0.31 -1.81
CA PRO A 185 -10.03 0.19 -1.98
C PRO A 185 -9.50 1.29 -2.89
N PHE A 186 -8.24 1.64 -2.72
CA PHE A 186 -7.49 2.22 -3.83
C PHE A 186 -7.08 1.12 -4.81
N LEU A 187 -6.95 1.50 -6.06
CA LEU A 187 -6.56 0.60 -7.14
C LEU A 187 -5.10 0.83 -7.50
N THR A 188 -4.39 -0.23 -7.82
CA THR A 188 -3.00 -0.17 -8.27
C THR A 188 -2.86 -0.72 -9.68
N ASP A 189 -1.99 -0.11 -10.47
CA ASP A 189 -1.53 -0.66 -11.74
C ASP A 189 -0.01 -0.68 -11.80
N TRP A 190 0.53 -1.89 -11.83
CA TRP A 190 1.96 -2.17 -12.00
C TRP A 190 2.32 -2.44 -13.48
N SER A 191 1.32 -2.63 -14.35
CA SER A 191 1.53 -3.10 -15.72
C SER A 191 1.90 -1.99 -16.71
N THR A 192 1.45 -0.75 -16.47
CA THR A 192 1.69 0.38 -17.39
C THR A 192 3.18 0.65 -17.63
N HIS A 193 4.02 0.38 -16.63
CA HIS A 193 5.45 0.70 -16.66
C HIS A 193 6.36 -0.54 -16.68
N ASP A 194 5.84 -1.71 -17.07
CA ASP A 194 6.56 -3.01 -17.05
C ASP A 194 7.36 -3.23 -15.75
N SER A 195 6.74 -2.86 -14.64
CA SER A 195 7.40 -2.70 -13.36
C SER A 195 7.25 -3.94 -12.49
N MET A 196 8.25 -4.21 -11.66
CA MET A 196 8.17 -5.30 -10.68
C MET A 196 7.10 -4.98 -9.63
N HIS A 197 6.53 -6.00 -8.99
CA HIS A 197 5.64 -5.78 -7.85
C HIS A 197 6.45 -5.52 -6.57
N ALA A 198 5.97 -4.68 -5.66
CA ALA A 198 6.68 -4.39 -4.39
C ALA A 198 7.04 -5.65 -3.59
N SER A 199 6.15 -6.66 -3.59
CA SER A 199 6.38 -7.94 -2.90
C SER A 199 7.55 -8.78 -3.44
N ALA A 200 8.14 -8.39 -4.58
CA ALA A 200 9.29 -9.05 -5.17
C ALA A 200 10.60 -8.78 -4.42
N ARG A 201 10.64 -7.79 -3.51
CA ARG A 201 11.86 -7.36 -2.79
C ARG A 201 11.64 -7.18 -1.29
N LEU A 202 10.60 -7.81 -0.75
CA LEU A 202 10.24 -7.72 0.67
C LEU A 202 10.43 -9.08 1.36
N PRO A 203 10.76 -9.09 2.67
CA PRO A 203 10.80 -10.32 3.45
C PRO A 203 9.41 -10.96 3.47
N ILE A 204 9.35 -12.27 3.24
CA ILE A 204 8.08 -13.00 3.24
C ILE A 204 7.72 -13.40 4.68
N CYS A 205 6.61 -12.86 5.21
CA CYS A 205 6.13 -13.14 6.57
C CYS A 205 5.20 -14.35 6.69
N GLY A 206 4.59 -14.78 5.59
CA GLY A 206 3.58 -15.85 5.59
C GLY A 206 2.70 -15.82 4.36
N SER A 207 1.49 -16.35 4.46
CA SER A 207 0.47 -16.33 3.41
C SER A 207 -0.85 -15.74 3.92
N LEU A 208 -1.71 -15.32 2.99
CA LEU A 208 -3.07 -14.89 3.32
C LEU A 208 -4.03 -16.07 3.26
N SER A 209 -4.63 -16.43 4.40
CA SER A 209 -5.61 -17.52 4.47
C SER A 209 -7.06 -17.05 4.33
N GLY A 210 -7.30 -15.74 4.39
CA GLY A 210 -8.59 -15.16 4.02
C GLY A 210 -8.56 -13.64 4.05
N VAL A 211 -9.22 -13.02 3.09
CA VAL A 211 -9.51 -11.57 3.07
C VAL A 211 -10.98 -11.41 2.76
N LYS A 212 -11.69 -10.67 3.61
CA LYS A 212 -13.14 -10.49 3.50
C LYS A 212 -13.50 -9.02 3.64
N VAL A 213 -14.33 -8.57 2.72
CA VAL A 213 -14.95 -7.26 2.72
C VAL A 213 -16.46 -7.47 2.70
N SER A 214 -17.14 -6.88 3.68
CA SER A 214 -18.59 -6.87 3.78
C SER A 214 -19.06 -5.43 3.75
N ALA A 215 -20.00 -5.12 2.86
CA ALA A 215 -20.56 -3.79 2.69
C ALA A 215 -22.06 -3.86 2.36
N PRO A 216 -22.84 -2.80 2.62
CA PRO A 216 -24.23 -2.71 2.18
C PRO A 216 -24.39 -3.01 0.68
N ASP A 217 -25.56 -3.48 0.25
CA ASP A 217 -25.80 -3.91 -1.14
C ASP A 217 -25.68 -2.78 -2.15
N ASP A 218 -25.98 -1.56 -1.74
CA ASP A 218 -25.85 -0.33 -2.54
C ASP A 218 -24.47 0.32 -2.47
N HIS A 219 -23.54 -0.25 -1.68
CA HIS A 219 -22.20 0.29 -1.49
C HIS A 219 -21.38 0.28 -2.78
N VAL A 220 -20.59 1.34 -3.00
CA VAL A 220 -19.85 1.57 -4.25
C VAL A 220 -18.84 0.47 -4.58
N VAL A 221 -18.28 -0.18 -3.55
CA VAL A 221 -17.31 -1.28 -3.71
C VAL A 221 -17.84 -2.43 -4.58
N HIS A 222 -19.16 -2.73 -4.54
CA HIS A 222 -19.77 -3.79 -5.36
C HIS A 222 -19.82 -3.44 -6.84
N LYS A 223 -19.82 -2.14 -7.17
CA LYS A 223 -19.75 -1.67 -8.56
C LYS A 223 -18.30 -1.63 -9.05
N LEU A 224 -17.37 -1.28 -8.16
CA LEU A 224 -15.94 -1.17 -8.44
C LEU A 224 -15.30 -2.54 -8.67
N LEU A 225 -15.56 -3.51 -7.79
CA LEU A 225 -14.93 -4.83 -7.82
C LEU A 225 -15.94 -5.92 -8.19
N LYS A 226 -15.86 -6.42 -9.41
CA LYS A 226 -16.69 -7.55 -9.87
C LYS A 226 -15.95 -8.87 -9.67
N SER A 227 -16.28 -9.60 -8.61
CA SER A 227 -15.67 -10.91 -8.29
C SER A 227 -14.14 -10.86 -8.18
N PRO A 228 -13.58 -10.05 -7.28
CA PRO A 228 -12.14 -9.94 -7.11
C PRO A 228 -11.50 -11.29 -6.72
N ALA A 229 -10.29 -11.54 -7.22
CA ALA A 229 -9.50 -12.71 -6.86
C ALA A 229 -8.77 -12.52 -5.53
N ASN A 230 -8.54 -13.62 -4.81
CA ASN A 230 -7.84 -13.68 -3.52
C ASN A 230 -8.47 -12.83 -2.41
N MET A 231 -9.76 -12.51 -2.52
CA MET A 231 -10.56 -11.90 -1.48
C MET A 231 -12.05 -12.20 -1.70
N ASP A 232 -12.83 -12.20 -0.63
CA ASP A 232 -14.28 -12.35 -0.66
C ASP A 232 -14.94 -10.98 -0.47
N LEU A 233 -15.71 -10.54 -1.47
CA LEU A 233 -16.58 -9.37 -1.35
C LEU A 233 -18.04 -9.82 -1.20
N SER A 234 -18.72 -9.35 -0.15
CA SER A 234 -20.08 -9.80 0.19
C SER A 234 -20.98 -8.67 0.67
N THR A 235 -22.29 -8.89 0.56
CA THR A 235 -23.30 -7.98 1.11
C THR A 235 -23.49 -8.23 2.61
N GLY A 236 -23.41 -7.17 3.41
CA GLY A 236 -23.64 -7.25 4.85
C GLY A 236 -23.28 -5.95 5.58
N SER A 237 -23.16 -6.02 6.91
CA SER A 237 -22.68 -4.87 7.69
C SER A 237 -21.23 -4.52 7.31
N PRO A 238 -20.86 -3.23 7.28
CA PRO A 238 -19.49 -2.77 7.08
C PRO A 238 -18.46 -3.58 7.88
N LYS A 239 -17.52 -4.23 7.18
CA LYS A 239 -16.41 -4.96 7.80
C LYS A 239 -15.27 -5.21 6.82
N LEU A 240 -14.05 -4.95 7.26
CA LEU A 240 -12.81 -5.46 6.67
C LEU A 240 -12.20 -6.48 7.62
N GLU A 241 -11.81 -7.64 7.10
CA GLU A 241 -11.15 -8.71 7.85
C GLU A 241 -10.11 -9.38 6.98
N PHE A 242 -8.93 -9.66 7.53
CA PHE A 242 -7.96 -10.54 6.88
C PHE A 242 -7.20 -11.37 7.90
N THR A 243 -6.82 -12.58 7.50
CA THR A 243 -6.04 -13.51 8.30
C THR A 243 -4.69 -13.76 7.65
N ILE A 244 -3.63 -13.60 8.42
CA ILE A 244 -2.27 -13.94 8.03
C ILE A 244 -1.88 -15.23 8.73
N ASP A 245 -1.49 -16.24 7.95
CA ASP A 245 -0.84 -17.45 8.46
C ASP A 245 0.67 -17.24 8.37
N PHE A 246 1.30 -17.06 9.53
CA PHE A 246 2.72 -16.75 9.62
C PHE A 246 3.59 -18.00 9.43
N LYS A 247 4.82 -17.80 8.94
CA LYS A 247 5.79 -18.89 8.74
C LYS A 247 6.15 -19.69 9.98
N ASN A 248 6.02 -19.07 11.16
CA ASN A 248 6.25 -19.74 12.44
C ASN A 248 5.08 -20.68 12.85
N GLY A 249 4.04 -20.78 12.03
CA GLY A 249 2.87 -21.64 12.24
C GLY A 249 1.75 -20.99 13.06
N SER A 250 1.93 -19.75 13.53
CA SER A 250 0.85 -18.98 14.14
C SER A 250 -0.04 -18.32 13.09
N SER A 251 -1.25 -17.94 13.48
CA SER A 251 -2.20 -17.25 12.61
C SER A 251 -2.87 -16.13 13.38
N HIS A 252 -3.12 -14.99 12.71
CA HIS A 252 -3.78 -13.85 13.32
C HIS A 252 -4.77 -13.21 12.36
N THR A 253 -5.96 -12.88 12.89
CA THR A 253 -7.03 -12.19 12.15
C THR A 253 -7.10 -10.74 12.58
N PHE A 254 -6.87 -9.84 11.64
CA PHE A 254 -7.08 -8.40 11.79
C PHE A 254 -8.48 -8.06 11.30
N SER A 255 -9.21 -7.22 12.02
CA SER A 255 -10.54 -6.80 11.57
C SER A 255 -10.91 -5.40 12.04
N SER A 256 -11.77 -4.74 11.27
CA SER A 256 -12.43 -3.49 11.64
C SER A 256 -13.84 -3.46 11.06
N SER A 257 -14.81 -2.97 11.83
CA SER A 257 -16.16 -2.65 11.35
C SER A 257 -16.28 -1.25 10.75
N ASP A 258 -15.24 -0.43 10.93
CA ASP A 258 -15.15 0.94 10.46
C ASP A 258 -13.69 1.20 10.04
N PRO A 259 -13.22 0.57 8.95
CA PRO A 259 -11.85 0.78 8.47
C PRO A 259 -11.64 2.26 8.14
N ILE A 260 -10.51 2.82 8.60
CA ILE A 260 -10.20 4.25 8.46
C ILE A 260 -10.14 4.66 6.97
N GLY A 261 -9.66 3.76 6.11
CA GLY A 261 -9.36 4.09 4.72
C GLY A 261 -8.06 4.86 4.57
N ILE A 262 -7.77 5.29 3.35
CA ILE A 262 -6.70 6.24 3.05
C ILE A 262 -7.31 7.44 2.34
N SER A 263 -6.97 8.63 2.81
CA SER A 263 -7.28 9.89 2.14
C SER A 263 -5.99 10.59 1.74
N TYR A 264 -6.01 11.17 0.54
CA TYR A 264 -4.94 12.06 0.09
C TYR A 264 -5.38 13.52 0.26
N PRO A 265 -4.46 14.43 0.64
CA PRO A 265 -4.77 15.84 0.61
C PRO A 265 -5.05 16.30 -0.82
N GLU A 266 -6.09 17.09 -1.00
CA GLU A 266 -6.50 17.66 -2.30
C GLU A 266 -5.44 18.60 -2.90
N GLU A 267 -4.46 19.05 -2.10
CA GLU A 267 -3.34 19.88 -2.53
C GLU A 267 -2.00 19.21 -2.18
N GLY A 268 -1.22 18.83 -3.19
CA GLY A 268 0.15 18.32 -3.03
C GLY A 268 0.47 17.04 -3.81
N GLY A 269 -0.55 16.27 -4.22
CA GLY A 269 -0.39 15.27 -5.26
C GLY A 269 -0.21 15.97 -6.60
N ILE A 270 0.97 15.87 -7.21
CA ILE A 270 1.27 16.61 -8.43
C ILE A 270 0.49 15.98 -9.57
N GLY A 271 -0.67 16.58 -9.85
CA GLY A 271 -1.59 16.21 -10.90
C GLY A 271 -2.22 17.45 -11.55
N SER A 272 -1.41 18.18 -12.31
CA SER A 272 -1.87 18.91 -13.50
C SER A 272 -0.75 19.01 -14.52
#